data_AF-A0A2V8INX8-F1
#
_entry.id   AF-A0A2V8INX8-F1
#
_cell.length_a   1.000
_cell.length_b   1.000
_cell.length_c   1.000
_cell.angle_alpha   90.00
_cell.angle_beta   90.00
_cell.angle_gamma   90.00
#
_symmetry.space_group_name_H-M   'P 1'
#
loop_
_entity.id
_entity.type
_entity.pdbx_description
1 polymer ?
#
loop_
_entity_poly.entity_id
_entity_poly.type
_entity_poly.pdbx_seq_one_letter_code
_entity_poly.pdbx_strand_id
1 'polypeptide(L)' 'MTRSDEELIVAMAGGDREAFAEIYRRRRADVYRFAAHMTGDPAAAEDVTQDVFMAVIHEAGR' A
#
# COMPACT_ATOMS: atom_id res chain seq x y z
N MET A 1 -19.07 8.21 5.76
CA MET A 1 -18.84 6.84 5.26
C MET A 1 -17.38 6.73 4.91
N THR A 2 -16.73 5.65 5.35
CA THR A 2 -15.32 5.37 5.06
C THR A 2 -15.24 4.75 3.66
N ARG A 3 -14.40 5.30 2.76
CA ARG A 3 -14.22 4.72 1.40
C ARG A 3 -13.70 3.29 1.50
N SER A 4 -14.13 2.39 0.62
CA SER A 4 -13.53 1.06 0.48
C SER A 4 -12.14 1.17 -0.17
N ASP A 5 -11.35 0.09 -0.11
CA ASP A 5 -10.03 0.10 -0.76
C ASP A 5 -10.16 0.16 -2.28
N GLU A 6 -11.19 -0.47 -2.85
CA GLU A 6 -11.50 -0.38 -4.28
C GLU A 6 -11.84 1.07 -4.68
N GLU A 7 -12.66 1.76 -3.89
CA GLU A 7 -12.97 3.18 -4.12
C GLU A 7 -11.72 4.06 -4.06
N LEU A 8 -10.79 3.74 -3.16
CA LEU A 8 -9.51 4.45 -3.04
C LEU A 8 -8.59 4.16 -4.23
N ILE A 9 -8.53 2.92 -4.73
CA ILE A 9 -7.74 2.57 -5.93
C ILE A 9 -8.27 3.32 -7.15
N VAL A 10 -9.59 3.37 -7.34
CA VAL A 10 -10.21 4.13 -8.43
C VAL A 10 -9.89 5.63 -8.31
N ALA A 11 -9.97 6.19 -7.09
CA ALA A 11 -9.62 7.58 -6.85
C ALA A 11 -8.12 7.86 -7.13
N MET A 12 -7.22 6.95 -6.74
CA MET A 12 -5.79 7.05 -7.06
C MET A 12 -5.55 7.09 -8.56
N ALA A 13 -6.24 6.26 -9.34
CA ALA A 13 -6.16 6.27 -10.80
C ALA A 13 -6.69 7.57 -11.41
N GLY A 14 -7.67 8.21 -10.76
CA GLY A 14 -8.14 9.55 -11.09
C GLY A 14 -7.20 10.69 -10.68
N GLY A 15 -6.04 10.39 -10.06
CA GLY A 15 -5.06 11.38 -9.61
C GLY A 15 -5.25 11.89 -8.17
N ASP A 16 -6.15 11.29 -7.38
CA ASP A 16 -6.32 11.60 -5.96
C ASP A 16 -5.11 11.07 -5.16
N ARG A 17 -4.16 11.96 -4.86
CA ARG A 17 -2.98 11.63 -4.06
C ARG A 17 -3.30 11.30 -2.60
N GLU A 18 -4.42 11.76 -2.06
CA GLU A 18 -4.82 11.48 -0.68
C GLU A 18 -5.35 10.05 -0.53
N ALA A 19 -5.92 9.50 -1.60
CA ALA A 19 -6.41 8.12 -1.62
C ALA A 19 -5.27 7.11 -1.35
N PHE A 20 -4.07 7.34 -1.90
CA PHE A 20 -2.90 6.51 -1.59
C PHE A 20 -2.53 6.56 -0.11
N ALA A 21 -2.48 7.76 0.48
CA ALA A 21 -2.13 7.91 1.89
C ALA A 21 -3.13 7.18 2.80
N GLU A 22 -4.41 7.11 2.39
CA GLU A 22 -5.45 6.37 3.10
C GLU A 22 -5.25 4.85 3.00
N ILE A 23 -4.96 4.31 1.80
CA ILE A 23 -4.61 2.89 1.63
C ILE A 23 -3.35 2.53 2.43
N TYR A 24 -2.30 3.36 2.33
CA TYR A 24 -1.04 3.14 3.03
C TYR A 24 -1.27 3.03 4.55
N ARG A 25 -1.97 3.99 5.16
CA ARG A 25 -2.27 3.97 6.60
C ARG A 25 -3.03 2.71 7.02
N ARG A 26 -3.94 2.22 6.19
CA ARG A 26 -4.77 1.04 6.50
C ARG A 26 -4.01 -0.26 6.34
N ARG A 27 -3.23 -0.40 5.27
CA ARG A 27 -2.66 -1.68 4.83
C ARG A 27 -1.20 -1.87 5.18
N ARG A 28 -0.45 -0.81 5.52
CA ARG A 28 0.98 -0.91 5.83
C ARG A 28 1.28 -1.95 6.90
N ALA A 29 0.50 -1.97 7.99
CA ALA A 29 0.74 -2.91 9.09
C ALA A 29 0.47 -4.37 8.67
N ASP A 30 -0.50 -4.62 7.80
CA ASP A 30 -0.82 -5.96 7.30
C ASP A 30 0.29 -6.47 6.37
N VAL A 31 0.70 -5.63 5.41
CA VAL A 31 1.78 -5.95 4.47
C VAL A 31 3.10 -6.16 5.21
N TYR A 32 3.44 -5.28 6.16
CA TYR A 32 4.65 -5.42 6.97
C TYR A 32 4.66 -6.71 7.78
N ARG A 33 3.55 -7.05 8.45
CA ARG A 33 3.46 -8.29 9.23
C ARG A 33 3.61 -9.52 8.34
N PHE A 34 3.02 -9.50 7.15
CA PHE A 34 3.19 -10.57 6.18
C PHE A 34 4.64 -10.69 5.71
N ALA A 35 5.26 -9.57 5.32
CA ALA A 35 6.66 -9.55 4.88
C ALA A 35 7.61 -10.02 5.99
N ALA A 36 7.44 -9.52 7.22
CA ALA A 36 8.25 -9.93 8.37
C ALA A 36 8.11 -11.42 8.70
N HIS A 37 6.91 -11.98 8.53
CA HIS A 37 6.70 -13.42 8.70
C HIS A 37 7.43 -14.24 7.62
N MET A 38 7.46 -13.74 6.38
CA MET A 38 8.09 -14.41 5.25
C MET A 38 9.62 -14.29 5.25
N THR A 39 10.16 -13.13 5.62
CA THR A 39 11.59 -12.85 5.57
C THR A 39 12.31 -13.25 6.86
N GLY A 40 11.64 -13.20 8.01
CA GLY A 40 12.27 -13.32 9.32
C GLY A 40 13.24 -12.18 9.66
N ASP A 41 13.32 -11.15 8.81
CA ASP A 41 14.22 -10.02 8.91
C ASP A 41 13.41 -8.71 8.86
N PRO A 42 13.43 -7.90 9.94
CA PRO A 42 12.74 -6.62 9.98
C PRO A 42 13.15 -5.64 8.88
N ALA A 43 14.42 -5.58 8.49
CA ALA A 43 14.90 -4.65 7.48
C ALA A 43 14.37 -5.05 6.10
N ALA A 44 14.52 -6.33 5.74
CA ALA A 44 13.95 -6.86 4.52
C ALA A 44 12.42 -6.71 4.45
N ALA A 45 11.73 -6.81 5.59
CA ALA A 45 10.29 -6.60 5.66
C ALA A 45 9.87 -5.14 5.39
N GLU A 46 10.67 -4.17 5.86
CA GLU A 46 10.45 -2.75 5.55
C GLU A 46 10.63 -2.49 4.05
N ASP A 47 11.71 -2.99 3.46
CA ASP A 47 12.00 -2.83 2.03
C ASP A 47 10.90 -3.44 1.17
N VAL A 48 10.49 -4.68 1.43
CA VAL A 48 9.38 -5.34 0.72
C VAL A 48 8.08 -4.56 0.88
N THR A 49 7.80 -4.04 2.08
CA THR A 49 6.60 -3.23 2.31
C THR A 49 6.63 -1.97 1.45
N GLN A 50 7.77 -1.28 1.39
CA GLN A 50 7.93 -0.10 0.54
C GLN A 50 7.72 -0.44 -0.94
N ASP A 51 8.37 -1.49 -1.43
CA ASP A 51 8.27 -1.94 -2.82
C ASP A 51 6.83 -2.26 -3.23
N VAL A 52 6.07 -2.93 -2.36
CA VAL A 52 4.65 -3.23 -2.59
C VAL A 52 3.84 -1.94 -2.81
N PHE A 53 4.00 -0.94 -1.94
CA PHE A 53 3.25 0.31 -2.08
C PHE A 53 3.72 1.15 -3.26
N MET A 54 5.02 1.11 -3.59
CA MET A 54 5.55 1.75 -4.81
C MET A 54 4.96 1.13 -6.07
N ALA A 55 4.84 -0.20 -6.12
CA ALA A 55 4.20 -0.90 -7.22
C ALA A 55 2.71 -0.52 -7.35
N VAL A 56 1.99 -0.41 -6.23
CA VAL A 56 0.58 0.01 -6.21
C VAL A 56 0.40 1.43 -6.77
N ILE A 57 1.25 2.39 -6.36
CA ILE A 57 1.18 3.76 -6.89
C ILE A 57 1.44 3.78 -8.40
N HIS A 58 2.47 3.05 -8.83
CA HIS A 58 2.85 3.01 -10.24
C HIS A 58 1.75 2.38 -11.10
N GLU A 59 1.13 1.29 -10.65
CA GLU A 59 0.07 0.62 -11.40
C GLU A 59 -1.24 1.41 -11.41
N ALA A 60 -1.59 2.07 -10.30
CA ALA A 60 -2.79 2.90 -10.25
C ALA A 60 -2.72 4.08 -11.23
N GLY A 61 -1.53 4.59 -11.55
CA GLY A 61 -1.36 5.72 -12.49
C GLY A 61 -1.32 5.34 -13.98
N ARG A 62 -1.44 4.06 -14.32
CA ARG A 62 -1.47 3.57 -15.73
C ARG A 62 -2.88 3.58 -16.30
#